data_AF-A0A395MV28-F1
#
_entry.id   AF-A0A395MV28-F1
#
_cell.length_a   1.000
_cell.length_b   1.000
_cell.length_c   1.000
_cell.angle_alpha   90.00
_cell.angle_beta   90.00
_cell.angle_gamma   90.00
#
_symmetry.space_group_name_H-M   'P 1'
#
loop_
_entity.id
_entity.type
_entity.pdbx_description
1 polymer ?
#
loop_
_entity_poly.entity_id
_entity_poly.type
_entity_poly.pdbx_seq_one_letter_code
_entity_poly.pdbx_strand_id
1 'polypeptide(L)'
;MPVTLSIVNHAATAWKGTPIEWPKDFMKQVSPSDYSRCQRILQTSLNADLLQENHISPSENGFVWSACHAYNQHHHLTIRPEDVWFAILTQISFFINANAEDLRSFFVEHEGQKELEVIKYGTLESVDFGDFARQMAGLITKNVKDPELGGWVMPNFSTTTDTDRVVASVLFMGAMQKYFSYTFGICCGLPSVTLLGEISDWQAILNKLPMLGRLGDEPTQFVEMLMPILNNMIRSFEQPEDEDVVRFWNTIATHNPMSSGTDYYTGWITAFCFWDEQGRAKYRSSGNTLGGVIYPTVAVDKVPVGFARVPVKIDNYGTIISSNMVAGSLGVKAMTMNQQRLAMDMSSPEGRSAIQTNTVVSPEQGESEVSSSDSELTVIQPLSGWLIYECEDEQNSKARKERFEGLARQSFMSEEEANEYYILHEEDCIY
;
A
#
# COMPACT_ATOMS: atom_id res chain seq x y z
N MET A 1 -23.60 5.11 -1.92
CA MET A 1 -23.39 5.12 -0.46
C MET A 1 -22.24 4.17 -0.15
N PRO A 2 -21.29 4.56 0.72
CA PRO A 2 -20.18 3.72 1.16
C PRO A 2 -20.64 2.42 1.86
N VAL A 3 -19.74 1.44 1.95
CA VAL A 3 -19.95 0.20 2.70
C VAL A 3 -18.73 -0.16 3.54
N THR A 4 -18.95 -0.62 4.78
CA THR A 4 -17.90 -1.10 5.71
C THR A 4 -18.13 -2.57 6.03
N LEU A 5 -17.09 -3.37 5.94
CA LEU A 5 -17.09 -4.83 6.14
C LEU A 5 -16.11 -5.17 7.26
N SER A 6 -16.56 -5.89 8.30
CA SER A 6 -15.67 -6.48 9.31
C SER A 6 -15.07 -7.77 8.77
N ILE A 7 -13.75 -7.90 8.76
CA ILE A 7 -13.05 -8.97 8.01
C ILE A 7 -12.36 -10.00 8.91
N VAL A 8 -11.77 -9.59 10.04
CA VAL A 8 -11.36 -10.49 11.14
C VAL A 8 -11.58 -9.84 12.51
N ASN A 9 -11.97 -10.66 13.50
CA ASN A 9 -12.35 -10.20 14.84
C ASN A 9 -11.13 -10.10 15.78
N HIS A 10 -10.28 -9.11 15.54
CA HIS A 10 -9.26 -8.65 16.49
C HIS A 10 -9.20 -7.12 16.50
N ALA A 11 -8.57 -6.54 17.53
CA ALA A 11 -8.34 -5.10 17.58
C ALA A 11 -7.50 -4.62 16.38
N ALA A 12 -7.76 -3.40 15.93
CA ALA A 12 -6.84 -2.68 15.06
C ALA A 12 -5.67 -2.12 15.87
N THR A 13 -4.51 -1.90 15.24
CA THR A 13 -3.39 -1.17 15.85
C THR A 13 -3.33 0.27 15.35
N ALA A 14 -2.83 1.18 16.19
CA ALA A 14 -2.55 2.55 15.77
C ALA A 14 -1.43 2.61 14.71
N TRP A 15 -1.64 3.42 13.68
CA TRP A 15 -0.62 3.74 12.67
C TRP A 15 0.61 4.39 13.30
N LYS A 16 1.80 3.90 12.96
CA LYS A 16 3.09 4.36 13.51
C LYS A 16 3.96 5.12 12.51
N GLY A 17 3.52 5.28 11.26
CA GLY A 17 4.25 6.06 10.27
C GLY A 17 4.30 7.54 10.68
N THR A 18 5.47 8.16 10.53
CA THR A 18 5.69 9.57 10.87
C THR A 18 4.81 10.49 10.00
N PRO A 19 4.11 11.49 10.57
CA PRO A 19 3.45 12.52 9.79
C PRO A 19 4.48 13.55 9.28
N ILE A 20 4.25 14.17 8.13
CA ILE A 20 5.16 15.18 7.57
C ILE A 20 4.41 16.47 7.27
N GLU A 21 4.77 17.55 7.97
CA GLU A 21 4.14 18.88 7.92
C GLU A 21 4.47 19.71 6.67
N TRP A 22 5.55 19.38 5.96
CA TRP A 22 6.15 20.26 4.94
C TRP A 22 6.29 19.56 3.58
N PRO A 23 5.85 20.18 2.46
CA PRO A 23 5.85 19.52 1.15
C PRO A 23 7.23 19.10 0.66
N LYS A 24 8.28 19.81 1.11
CA LYS A 24 9.67 19.55 0.75
C LYS A 24 10.19 18.25 1.39
N ASP A 25 9.92 18.03 2.66
CA ASP A 25 10.32 16.81 3.39
C ASP A 25 9.43 15.61 3.02
N PHE A 26 8.21 15.87 2.57
CA PHE A 26 7.32 14.86 1.99
C PHE A 26 7.91 14.32 0.68
N MET A 27 8.26 15.23 -0.24
CA MET A 27 8.90 14.89 -1.51
C MET A 27 10.21 14.11 -1.30
N LYS A 28 11.03 14.49 -0.30
CA LYS A 28 12.27 13.79 0.07
C LYS A 28 12.08 12.30 0.35
N GLN A 29 10.93 11.89 0.89
CA GLN A 29 10.63 10.50 1.25
C GLN A 29 9.83 9.74 0.19
N VAL A 30 9.02 10.42 -0.62
CA VAL A 30 8.28 9.80 -1.74
C VAL A 30 9.18 9.54 -2.95
N SER A 31 10.21 10.37 -3.14
CA SER A 31 11.21 10.16 -4.20
C SER A 31 12.49 10.93 -3.86
N PRO A 32 13.46 10.28 -3.17
CA PRO A 32 14.76 10.88 -2.87
C PRO A 32 15.48 11.40 -4.13
N SER A 33 15.34 10.70 -5.26
CA SER A 33 15.96 11.05 -6.56
C SER A 33 15.29 12.23 -7.28
N ASP A 34 13.97 12.42 -7.15
CA ASP A 34 13.32 13.64 -7.63
C ASP A 34 13.65 14.84 -6.74
N TYR A 35 13.64 14.64 -5.41
CA TYR A 35 14.02 15.64 -4.41
C TYR A 35 15.48 16.09 -4.60
N SER A 36 16.38 15.14 -4.83
CA SER A 36 17.80 15.33 -5.17
C SER A 36 18.00 16.30 -6.33
N ARG A 37 17.04 16.40 -7.25
CA ARG A 37 17.08 17.24 -8.46
C ARG A 37 16.16 18.46 -8.38
N CYS A 38 15.52 18.71 -7.23
CA CYS A 38 14.53 19.76 -7.04
C CYS A 38 15.16 21.05 -6.47
N GLN A 39 15.26 22.10 -7.29
CA GLN A 39 15.64 23.43 -6.80
C GLN A 39 14.53 24.02 -5.92
N ARG A 40 13.28 23.94 -6.36
CA ARG A 40 12.08 24.30 -5.57
C ARG A 40 10.81 23.63 -6.10
N ILE A 41 9.87 23.35 -5.21
CA ILE A 41 8.49 23.03 -5.58
C ILE A 41 7.83 24.32 -6.09
N LEU A 42 7.16 24.24 -7.24
CA LEU A 42 6.46 25.35 -7.87
C LEU A 42 4.99 25.37 -7.48
N GLN A 43 4.34 24.21 -7.44
CA GLN A 43 2.97 24.03 -6.96
C GLN A 43 2.74 22.58 -6.52
N THR A 44 1.78 22.34 -5.63
CA THR A 44 1.46 21.01 -5.09
C THR A 44 0.01 20.97 -4.59
N SER A 45 -0.65 19.81 -4.68
CA SER A 45 -1.89 19.54 -3.96
C SER A 45 -1.65 19.19 -2.48
N LEU A 46 -0.42 18.79 -2.15
CA LEU A 46 0.05 18.47 -0.81
C LEU A 46 0.68 19.74 -0.22
N ASN A 47 -0.17 20.71 0.16
CA ASN A 47 0.27 21.96 0.78
C ASN A 47 0.48 21.79 2.30
N ALA A 48 1.10 22.79 2.94
CA ALA A 48 1.39 22.74 4.37
C ALA A 48 0.11 22.59 5.22
N ASP A 49 -0.96 23.29 4.86
CA ASP A 49 -2.24 23.24 5.58
C ASP A 49 -2.81 21.80 5.62
N LEU A 50 -2.92 21.13 4.47
CA LEU A 50 -3.37 19.74 4.37
C LEU A 50 -2.47 18.79 5.18
N LEU A 51 -1.16 19.01 5.14
CA LEU A 51 -0.14 18.20 5.81
C LEU A 51 -0.08 18.41 7.33
N GLN A 52 -0.52 19.56 7.84
CA GLN A 52 -0.56 19.89 9.26
C GLN A 52 -1.93 19.56 9.90
N GLU A 53 -3.02 19.66 9.14
CA GLU A 53 -4.37 19.27 9.58
C GLU A 53 -4.59 17.75 9.64
N ASN A 54 -3.73 16.95 9.02
CA ASN A 54 -3.95 15.51 8.81
C ASN A 54 -2.68 14.69 9.06
N HIS A 55 -2.81 13.53 9.71
CA HIS A 55 -1.68 12.61 9.90
C HIS A 55 -1.37 11.88 8.59
N ILE A 56 -0.47 12.46 7.78
CA ILE A 56 -0.10 11.93 6.46
C ILE A 56 1.35 11.49 6.47
N SER A 57 1.58 10.21 6.23
CA SER A 57 2.91 9.64 6.00
C SER A 57 3.21 9.53 4.49
N PRO A 58 4.41 9.90 4.02
CA PRO A 58 4.83 9.70 2.63
C PRO A 58 4.97 8.21 2.30
N SER A 59 4.77 7.83 1.03
CA SER A 59 4.98 6.47 0.54
C SER A 59 5.25 6.47 -0.96
N GLU A 60 6.23 5.68 -1.41
CA GLU A 60 6.55 5.52 -2.83
C GLU A 60 5.39 4.89 -3.64
N ASN A 61 4.50 4.14 -2.98
CA ASN A 61 3.26 3.60 -3.57
C ASN A 61 2.15 3.52 -2.51
N GLY A 62 1.46 4.65 -2.29
CA GLY A 62 0.47 4.79 -1.22
C GLY A 62 -0.65 3.74 -1.24
N PHE A 63 -1.07 3.26 -2.42
CA PHE A 63 -2.13 2.26 -2.57
C PHE A 63 -1.67 0.86 -2.14
N VAL A 64 -0.58 0.36 -2.73
CA VAL A 64 -0.06 -0.99 -2.41
C VAL A 64 0.42 -1.05 -0.97
N TRP A 65 1.14 -0.02 -0.50
CA TRP A 65 1.64 0.00 0.88
C TRP A 65 0.50 0.14 1.90
N SER A 66 -0.55 0.94 1.65
CA SER A 66 -1.72 0.95 2.56
C SER A 66 -2.35 -0.43 2.70
N ALA A 67 -2.51 -1.18 1.60
CA ALA A 67 -3.06 -2.53 1.62
C ALA A 67 -2.13 -3.52 2.36
N CYS A 68 -0.82 -3.47 2.09
CA CYS A 68 0.17 -4.32 2.76
C CYS A 68 0.26 -4.01 4.27
N HIS A 69 0.33 -2.74 4.67
CA HIS A 69 0.34 -2.35 6.07
C HIS A 69 -0.97 -2.72 6.78
N ALA A 70 -2.13 -2.40 6.20
CA ALA A 70 -3.41 -2.69 6.83
C ALA A 70 -3.62 -4.18 7.11
N TYR A 71 -3.18 -5.06 6.22
CA TYR A 71 -3.25 -6.51 6.42
C TYR A 71 -2.15 -7.05 7.36
N ASN A 72 -0.88 -6.68 7.15
CA ASN A 72 0.25 -7.27 7.90
C ASN A 72 0.52 -6.57 9.25
N GLN A 73 -0.16 -5.45 9.55
CA GLN A 73 -0.04 -4.66 10.79
C GLN A 73 -1.41 -4.29 11.41
N HIS A 74 -2.49 -4.86 10.87
CA HIS A 74 -3.86 -4.77 11.42
C HIS A 74 -4.42 -3.34 11.54
N HIS A 75 -4.51 -2.60 10.43
CA HIS A 75 -5.20 -1.29 10.38
C HIS A 75 -6.53 -1.43 9.63
N HIS A 76 -7.54 -0.64 10.00
CA HIS A 76 -8.77 -0.52 9.20
C HIS A 76 -8.43 0.15 7.86
N LEU A 77 -8.79 -0.47 6.73
CA LEU A 77 -8.43 0.02 5.40
C LEU A 77 -9.59 0.76 4.72
N THR A 78 -9.39 2.02 4.36
CA THR A 78 -10.36 2.79 3.54
C THR A 78 -9.86 2.90 2.11
N ILE A 79 -10.73 2.68 1.11
CA ILE A 79 -10.39 2.74 -0.32
C ILE A 79 -11.45 3.53 -1.09
N ARG A 80 -11.05 4.43 -1.99
CA ARG A 80 -11.93 5.10 -2.97
C ARG A 80 -11.84 4.46 -4.36
N PRO A 81 -12.85 4.66 -5.23
CA PRO A 81 -12.77 4.30 -6.65
C PRO A 81 -11.51 4.88 -7.34
N GLU A 82 -11.17 6.14 -7.03
CA GLU A 82 -10.00 6.81 -7.62
C GLU A 82 -8.67 6.19 -7.22
N ASP A 83 -8.53 5.70 -5.98
CA ASP A 83 -7.26 5.12 -5.51
C ASP A 83 -6.95 3.81 -6.26
N VAL A 84 -7.98 3.02 -6.58
CA VAL A 84 -7.87 1.83 -7.44
C VAL A 84 -7.66 2.21 -8.91
N TRP A 85 -8.38 3.21 -9.43
CA TRP A 85 -8.24 3.63 -10.82
C TRP A 85 -6.88 4.27 -11.13
N PHE A 86 -6.31 5.05 -10.20
CA PHE A 86 -4.97 5.61 -10.35
C PHE A 86 -3.86 4.55 -10.23
N ALA A 87 -4.04 3.52 -9.41
CA ALA A 87 -3.14 2.37 -9.40
C ALA A 87 -3.16 1.60 -10.74
N ILE A 88 -4.35 1.42 -11.34
CA ILE A 88 -4.52 0.86 -12.70
C ILE A 88 -3.81 1.73 -13.75
N LEU A 89 -4.05 3.05 -13.75
CA LEU A 89 -3.40 3.98 -14.70
C LEU A 89 -1.88 4.03 -14.55
N THR A 90 -1.36 3.97 -13.33
CA THR A 90 0.09 3.94 -13.07
C THR A 90 0.73 2.70 -13.71
N GLN A 91 0.15 1.51 -13.47
CA GLN A 91 0.62 0.26 -14.07
C GLN A 91 0.56 0.28 -15.61
N ILE A 92 -0.53 0.79 -16.19
CA ILE A 92 -0.65 0.98 -17.65
C ILE A 92 0.42 1.95 -18.17
N SER A 93 0.79 3.00 -17.41
CA SER A 93 1.78 3.97 -17.85
C SER A 93 3.17 3.35 -18.04
N PHE A 94 3.56 2.38 -17.20
CA PHE A 94 4.81 1.64 -17.37
C PHE A 94 4.79 0.80 -18.65
N PHE A 95 3.69 0.06 -18.90
CA PHE A 95 3.52 -0.70 -20.14
C PHE A 95 3.56 0.19 -21.39
N ILE A 96 2.82 1.31 -21.40
CA ILE A 96 2.78 2.24 -22.53
C ILE A 96 4.16 2.86 -22.78
N ASN A 97 4.89 3.26 -21.74
CA ASN A 97 6.22 3.86 -21.87
C ASN A 97 7.24 2.86 -22.44
N ALA A 98 7.18 1.58 -22.03
CA ALA A 98 8.09 0.54 -22.53
C ALA A 98 7.76 0.10 -23.97
N ASN A 99 6.48 0.11 -24.36
CA ASN A 99 5.99 -0.32 -25.67
C ASN A 99 5.63 0.89 -26.58
N ALA A 100 6.22 2.05 -26.34
CA ALA A 100 5.78 3.33 -26.91
C ALA A 100 5.86 3.40 -28.44
N GLU A 101 6.81 2.69 -29.07
CA GLU A 101 6.94 2.62 -30.53
C GLU A 101 5.93 1.66 -31.16
N ASP A 102 5.72 0.46 -30.59
CA ASP A 102 4.75 -0.51 -31.10
C ASP A 102 3.30 0.01 -30.94
N LEU A 103 3.02 0.68 -29.82
CA LEU A 103 1.73 1.32 -29.54
C LEU A 103 1.56 2.68 -30.24
N ARG A 104 2.60 3.22 -30.91
CA ARG A 104 2.57 4.56 -31.52
C ARG A 104 1.34 4.76 -32.41
N SER A 105 1.09 3.80 -33.31
CA SER A 105 -0.05 3.82 -34.24
C SER A 105 -1.45 3.70 -33.59
N PHE A 106 -1.53 3.27 -32.33
CA PHE A 106 -2.76 3.24 -31.54
C PHE A 106 -3.08 4.60 -30.90
N PHE A 107 -2.07 5.46 -30.69
CA PHE A 107 -2.18 6.72 -29.95
C PHE A 107 -1.94 7.99 -30.79
N VAL A 108 -1.03 7.99 -31.77
CA VAL A 108 -0.60 9.18 -32.53
C VAL A 108 -0.21 8.87 -33.99
N GLU A 109 -0.22 9.91 -34.84
CA GLU A 109 0.06 9.83 -36.28
C GLU A 109 1.51 10.27 -36.66
N HIS A 110 2.48 10.24 -35.73
CA HIS A 110 3.86 10.76 -35.94
C HIS A 110 4.96 10.00 -35.15
N GLU A 111 6.25 10.23 -35.44
CA GLU A 111 7.44 9.44 -34.99
C GLU A 111 8.42 10.14 -33.99
N GLY A 112 9.23 9.35 -33.23
CA GLY A 112 10.52 9.71 -32.56
C GLY A 112 10.59 10.02 -31.04
N GLN A 113 11.72 9.66 -30.35
CA GLN A 113 12.35 10.27 -29.12
C GLN A 113 13.75 9.63 -28.70
N LYS A 114 14.31 9.79 -27.46
CA LYS A 114 15.77 9.53 -27.09
C LYS A 114 16.07 9.11 -25.60
N GLU A 115 17.29 8.66 -25.22
CA GLU A 115 17.61 7.48 -24.32
C GLU A 115 18.68 7.63 -23.14
N LEU A 116 18.68 6.74 -22.10
CA LEU A 116 19.53 6.61 -20.83
C LEU A 116 19.34 5.23 -20.05
N GLU A 117 19.99 4.92 -18.88
CA GLU A 117 19.53 3.83 -17.89
C GLU A 117 19.94 3.92 -16.34
N VAL A 118 19.06 3.47 -15.35
CA VAL A 118 19.18 3.48 -13.81
C VAL A 118 18.12 2.57 -13.00
N ILE A 119 18.35 2.05 -11.74
CA ILE A 119 17.39 1.28 -10.78
C ILE A 119 17.65 1.34 -9.20
N LYS A 120 16.91 0.64 -8.27
CA LYS A 120 16.85 0.79 -6.73
C LYS A 120 16.48 -0.46 -5.79
N TYR A 121 16.44 -0.35 -4.42
CA TYR A 121 16.20 -1.38 -3.29
C TYR A 121 15.22 -0.91 -2.11
N GLY A 122 14.91 -1.48 -0.87
CA GLY A 122 15.45 -2.45 0.17
C GLY A 122 14.46 -3.03 1.31
N THR A 123 14.81 -3.21 2.64
CA THR A 123 14.15 -4.15 3.69
C THR A 123 14.05 -3.76 5.25
N LEU A 124 13.35 -4.51 6.18
CA LEU A 124 13.16 -4.22 7.69
C LEU A 124 12.73 -5.41 8.70
N GLU A 125 12.56 -5.20 10.06
CA GLU A 125 12.26 -6.16 11.23
C GLU A 125 11.55 -5.48 12.50
N SER A 126 11.18 -5.99 13.74
CA SER A 126 10.67 -7.26 14.42
C SER A 126 10.26 -7.06 15.97
N VAL A 127 9.50 -7.94 16.72
CA VAL A 127 8.91 -7.73 18.14
C VAL A 127 8.63 -8.99 19.09
N ASP A 128 7.45 -9.17 19.79
CA ASP A 128 7.13 -9.99 21.05
C ASP A 128 5.79 -10.83 21.00
N PHE A 129 5.42 -11.66 22.04
CA PHE A 129 4.74 -12.97 21.89
C PHE A 129 3.43 -13.35 22.67
N GLY A 130 2.84 -12.53 23.55
CA GLY A 130 1.93 -13.00 24.63
C GLY A 130 0.69 -13.91 24.33
N ASP A 131 -0.14 -13.65 23.31
CA ASP A 131 -1.44 -14.36 23.14
C ASP A 131 -1.33 -15.77 22.53
N PHE A 132 -0.31 -15.98 21.69
CA PHE A 132 -0.10 -17.19 20.88
C PHE A 132 -0.25 -18.49 21.71
N ALA A 133 0.19 -18.47 22.97
CA ALA A 133 0.17 -19.59 23.93
C ALA A 133 -1.20 -20.29 24.12
N ARG A 134 -2.34 -19.58 24.03
CA ARG A 134 -3.67 -20.18 24.30
C ARG A 134 -4.14 -21.12 23.19
N GLN A 135 -3.91 -20.74 21.94
CA GLN A 135 -4.63 -21.34 20.80
C GLN A 135 -4.12 -22.75 20.47
N MET A 136 -2.84 -23.04 20.74
CA MET A 136 -2.20 -24.32 20.41
C MET A 136 -2.63 -25.51 21.28
N ALA A 137 -3.01 -25.30 22.55
CA ALA A 137 -3.46 -26.40 23.41
C ALA A 137 -4.78 -27.04 22.93
N GLY A 138 -5.64 -26.26 22.26
CA GLY A 138 -6.84 -26.77 21.60
C GLY A 138 -6.54 -27.70 20.40
N LEU A 139 -5.40 -27.51 19.72
CA LEU A 139 -4.98 -28.34 18.58
C LEU A 139 -4.40 -29.69 19.03
N ILE A 140 -3.68 -29.73 20.16
CA ILE A 140 -3.16 -30.98 20.76
C ILE A 140 -4.32 -31.93 21.10
N THR A 141 -5.38 -31.40 21.71
CA THR A 141 -6.58 -32.16 22.12
C THR A 141 -7.25 -32.90 20.95
N LYS A 142 -7.17 -32.36 19.73
CA LYS A 142 -7.75 -32.98 18.53
C LYS A 142 -6.87 -34.10 17.91
N ASN A 143 -5.63 -34.26 18.38
CA ASN A 143 -4.64 -35.18 17.80
C ASN A 143 -4.18 -36.29 18.77
N VAL A 144 -4.82 -36.40 19.93
CA VAL A 144 -4.61 -37.50 20.89
C VAL A 144 -5.68 -38.59 20.73
N LYS A 145 -5.35 -39.84 21.11
CA LYS A 145 -6.25 -41.00 20.93
C LYS A 145 -7.49 -40.99 21.82
N ASP A 146 -7.48 -40.19 22.88
CA ASP A 146 -8.55 -40.08 23.86
C ASP A 146 -9.13 -38.65 23.78
N PRO A 147 -10.40 -38.49 23.33
CA PRO A 147 -11.01 -37.17 23.19
C PRO A 147 -11.36 -36.50 24.52
N GLU A 148 -11.41 -37.24 25.63
CA GLU A 148 -11.69 -36.66 26.96
C GLU A 148 -10.44 -36.02 27.59
N LEU A 149 -9.23 -36.38 27.10
CA LEU A 149 -7.95 -35.97 27.69
C LEU A 149 -7.79 -34.45 27.80
N GLY A 150 -8.20 -33.67 26.79
CA GLY A 150 -8.10 -32.21 26.84
C GLY A 150 -9.05 -31.57 27.86
N GLY A 151 -10.23 -32.17 28.06
CA GLY A 151 -11.16 -31.75 29.12
C GLY A 151 -10.66 -32.10 30.52
N TRP A 152 -9.96 -33.23 30.65
CA TRP A 152 -9.31 -33.66 31.91
C TRP A 152 -8.09 -32.79 32.28
N VAL A 153 -7.33 -32.31 31.30
CA VAL A 153 -6.16 -31.42 31.51
C VAL A 153 -6.56 -30.04 32.00
N MET A 154 -7.67 -29.48 31.52
CA MET A 154 -8.02 -28.09 31.79
C MET A 154 -8.63 -27.94 33.20
N PRO A 155 -8.11 -27.03 34.04
CA PRO A 155 -8.65 -26.82 35.38
C PRO A 155 -10.08 -26.26 35.30
N ASN A 156 -10.97 -26.83 36.11
CA ASN A 156 -12.33 -26.34 36.29
C ASN A 156 -12.70 -26.36 37.79
N PHE A 157 -11.81 -25.81 38.61
CA PHE A 157 -12.02 -25.65 40.04
C PHE A 157 -12.74 -24.32 40.31
N SER A 158 -13.37 -24.18 41.48
CA SER A 158 -14.11 -22.97 41.88
C SER A 158 -13.24 -21.70 42.00
N THR A 159 -11.92 -21.82 41.87
CA THR A 159 -10.94 -20.72 41.92
C THR A 159 -10.19 -20.52 40.60
N THR A 160 -10.53 -21.21 39.51
CA THR A 160 -9.77 -21.16 38.26
C THR A 160 -9.98 -19.84 37.49
N THR A 161 -8.91 -19.09 37.31
CA THR A 161 -8.83 -17.90 36.45
C THR A 161 -8.44 -18.25 35.01
N ASP A 162 -8.58 -17.30 34.09
CA ASP A 162 -8.12 -17.50 32.70
C ASP A 162 -6.59 -17.59 32.60
N THR A 163 -5.85 -16.95 33.50
CA THR A 163 -4.39 -17.16 33.63
C THR A 163 -4.07 -18.61 33.95
N ASP A 164 -4.81 -19.25 34.86
CA ASP A 164 -4.61 -20.67 35.19
C ASP A 164 -4.94 -21.58 33.98
N ARG A 165 -5.89 -21.20 33.14
CA ARG A 165 -6.20 -21.89 31.88
C ARG A 165 -5.08 -21.73 30.85
N VAL A 166 -4.43 -20.55 30.76
CA VAL A 166 -3.21 -20.38 29.92
C VAL A 166 -2.05 -21.22 30.47
N VAL A 167 -1.82 -21.21 31.79
CA VAL A 167 -0.76 -22.00 32.43
C VAL A 167 -0.97 -23.49 32.19
N ALA A 168 -2.18 -24.02 32.37
CA ALA A 168 -2.51 -25.41 32.04
C ALA A 168 -2.31 -25.74 30.56
N SER A 169 -2.70 -24.81 29.66
CA SER A 169 -2.48 -24.94 28.21
C SER A 169 -1.00 -25.08 27.86
N VAL A 170 -0.14 -24.19 28.39
CA VAL A 170 1.30 -24.21 28.14
C VAL A 170 1.98 -25.43 28.77
N LEU A 171 1.56 -25.84 29.99
CA LEU A 171 2.06 -27.05 30.63
C LEU A 171 1.71 -28.32 29.82
N PHE A 172 0.52 -28.38 29.21
CA PHE A 172 0.13 -29.49 28.35
C PHE A 172 0.92 -29.52 27.03
N MET A 173 1.14 -28.36 26.41
CA MET A 173 2.05 -28.23 25.27
C MET A 173 3.45 -28.75 25.61
N GLY A 174 4.00 -28.34 26.75
CA GLY A 174 5.30 -28.81 27.26
C GLY A 174 5.34 -30.31 27.57
N ALA A 175 4.25 -30.90 28.05
CA ALA A 175 4.15 -32.35 28.24
C ALA A 175 4.16 -33.12 26.91
N MET A 176 3.55 -32.55 25.85
CA MET A 176 3.37 -33.20 24.56
C MET A 176 4.45 -32.87 23.51
N GLN A 177 5.45 -32.06 23.85
CA GLN A 177 6.54 -31.59 22.96
C GLN A 177 7.41 -32.70 22.31
N LYS A 178 7.29 -33.96 22.76
CA LYS A 178 7.96 -35.12 22.12
C LYS A 178 7.13 -35.78 21.01
N TYR A 179 5.88 -35.36 20.84
CA TYR A 179 4.91 -35.92 19.89
C TYR A 179 4.43 -34.89 18.87
N PHE A 180 4.46 -33.60 19.23
CA PHE A 180 4.10 -32.48 18.35
C PHE A 180 5.20 -31.43 18.35
N SER A 181 5.44 -30.81 17.19
CA SER A 181 6.22 -29.57 17.06
C SER A 181 5.27 -28.37 17.04
N TYR A 182 5.74 -27.22 17.51
CA TYR A 182 4.94 -26.00 17.61
C TYR A 182 5.67 -24.82 16.94
N THR A 183 4.99 -24.15 16.03
CA THR A 183 5.51 -22.99 15.29
C THR A 183 4.39 -21.96 15.17
N PHE A 184 4.57 -20.74 15.68
CA PHE A 184 3.60 -19.66 15.47
C PHE A 184 4.03 -18.84 14.25
N GLY A 185 3.14 -18.71 13.27
CA GLY A 185 3.22 -17.64 12.29
C GLY A 185 2.63 -16.36 12.89
N ILE A 186 3.18 -15.21 12.56
CA ILE A 186 2.61 -13.92 12.96
C ILE A 186 1.28 -13.75 12.22
N CYS A 187 0.20 -13.48 12.97
CA CYS A 187 -1.12 -13.29 12.36
C CYS A 187 -1.10 -12.08 11.41
N CYS A 188 -1.74 -12.23 10.26
CA CYS A 188 -1.98 -11.13 9.32
C CYS A 188 -3.48 -11.17 8.96
N GLY A 189 -4.09 -9.99 8.81
CA GLY A 189 -5.54 -9.85 8.65
C GLY A 189 -6.00 -8.40 8.81
N LEU A 190 -7.06 -8.04 8.08
CA LEU A 190 -7.69 -6.72 8.10
C LEU A 190 -8.80 -6.69 9.18
N PRO A 191 -8.77 -5.81 10.19
CA PRO A 191 -9.88 -5.66 11.13
C PRO A 191 -11.19 -5.29 10.43
N SER A 192 -11.16 -4.29 9.54
CA SER A 192 -12.25 -3.99 8.61
C SER A 192 -11.74 -3.33 7.32
N VAL A 193 -12.60 -3.32 6.31
CA VAL A 193 -12.42 -2.59 5.04
C VAL A 193 -13.62 -1.67 4.83
N THR A 194 -13.38 -0.46 4.33
CA THR A 194 -14.43 0.46 3.89
C THR A 194 -14.21 0.88 2.44
N LEU A 195 -15.21 0.64 1.60
CA LEU A 195 -15.26 1.16 0.22
C LEU A 195 -16.10 2.43 0.18
N LEU A 196 -15.48 3.52 -0.28
CA LEU A 196 -16.14 4.81 -0.48
C LEU A 196 -16.80 4.90 -1.87
N GLY A 197 -17.57 5.98 -2.08
CA GLY A 197 -18.31 6.22 -3.32
C GLY A 197 -19.66 5.49 -3.38
N GLU A 198 -20.07 5.13 -4.59
CA GLU A 198 -21.27 4.34 -4.88
C GLU A 198 -20.93 3.11 -5.72
N ILE A 199 -21.73 2.04 -5.63
CA ILE A 199 -21.54 0.81 -6.42
C ILE A 199 -21.45 1.07 -7.94
N SER A 200 -22.11 2.12 -8.42
CA SER A 200 -22.04 2.64 -9.79
C SER A 200 -20.65 3.15 -10.19
N ASP A 201 -19.86 3.71 -9.27
CA ASP A 201 -18.47 4.14 -9.54
C ASP A 201 -17.57 2.91 -9.76
N TRP A 202 -17.72 1.89 -8.92
CA TRP A 202 -16.99 0.62 -9.03
C TRP A 202 -17.37 -0.15 -10.30
N GLN A 203 -18.66 -0.16 -10.65
CA GLN A 203 -19.14 -0.66 -11.96
C GLN A 203 -18.60 0.18 -13.13
N ALA A 204 -18.45 1.50 -12.99
CA ALA A 204 -17.87 2.36 -14.02
C ALA A 204 -16.37 2.11 -14.22
N ILE A 205 -15.63 1.65 -13.20
CA ILE A 205 -14.25 1.16 -13.36
C ILE A 205 -14.23 -0.17 -14.12
N LEU A 206 -15.06 -1.14 -13.72
CA LEU A 206 -15.17 -2.45 -14.38
C LEU A 206 -15.45 -2.29 -15.89
N ASN A 207 -16.38 -1.41 -16.24
CA ASN A 207 -16.76 -1.10 -17.62
C ASN A 207 -15.66 -0.41 -18.46
N LYS A 208 -14.58 0.09 -17.85
CA LYS A 208 -13.41 0.65 -18.58
C LYS A 208 -12.39 -0.42 -18.96
N LEU A 209 -12.31 -1.53 -18.21
CA LEU A 209 -11.28 -2.57 -18.42
C LEU A 209 -11.21 -3.12 -19.85
N PRO A 210 -12.31 -3.34 -20.60
CA PRO A 210 -12.24 -3.85 -21.98
C PRO A 210 -11.47 -2.94 -22.95
N MET A 211 -11.26 -1.67 -22.63
CA MET A 211 -10.40 -0.79 -23.44
C MET A 211 -8.92 -1.15 -23.31
N LEU A 212 -8.51 -1.66 -22.14
CA LEU A 212 -7.10 -1.96 -21.83
C LEU A 212 -6.59 -3.17 -22.60
N GLY A 213 -7.40 -4.24 -22.69
CA GLY A 213 -7.05 -5.44 -23.47
C GLY A 213 -6.83 -5.17 -24.97
N ARG A 214 -7.33 -4.03 -25.49
CA ARG A 214 -7.06 -3.60 -26.88
C ARG A 214 -5.61 -3.15 -27.12
N LEU A 215 -4.82 -2.99 -26.06
CA LEU A 215 -3.39 -2.65 -26.11
C LEU A 215 -2.48 -3.89 -26.26
N GLY A 216 -3.01 -5.12 -26.18
CA GLY A 216 -2.28 -6.36 -26.44
C GLY A 216 -2.44 -7.46 -25.39
N ASP A 217 -1.63 -8.51 -25.51
CA ASP A 217 -1.75 -9.75 -24.72
C ASP A 217 -1.36 -9.56 -23.24
N GLU A 218 -0.36 -8.73 -22.93
CA GLU A 218 -0.01 -8.38 -21.55
C GLU A 218 -1.09 -7.51 -20.87
N PRO A 219 -1.58 -6.41 -21.48
CA PRO A 219 -2.75 -5.68 -20.98
C PRO A 219 -4.01 -6.54 -20.83
N THR A 220 -4.20 -7.55 -21.68
CA THR A 220 -5.29 -8.52 -21.53
C THR A 220 -5.10 -9.38 -20.27
N GLN A 221 -3.88 -9.89 -20.01
CA GLN A 221 -3.57 -10.60 -18.75
C GLN A 221 -3.71 -9.71 -17.50
N PHE A 222 -3.45 -8.40 -17.60
CA PHE A 222 -3.73 -7.46 -16.51
C PHE A 222 -5.24 -7.33 -16.27
N VAL A 223 -6.06 -7.23 -17.32
CA VAL A 223 -7.53 -7.24 -17.22
C VAL A 223 -8.04 -8.54 -16.59
N GLU A 224 -7.50 -9.70 -16.95
CA GLU A 224 -7.85 -10.99 -16.31
C GLU A 224 -7.70 -10.96 -14.78
N MET A 225 -6.65 -10.29 -14.26
CA MET A 225 -6.40 -10.16 -12.82
C MET A 225 -7.29 -9.09 -12.16
N LEU A 226 -7.61 -8.00 -12.85
CA LEU A 226 -8.47 -6.93 -12.32
C LEU A 226 -9.96 -7.31 -12.25
N MET A 227 -10.45 -8.12 -13.20
CA MET A 227 -11.85 -8.56 -13.26
C MET A 227 -12.36 -9.22 -11.95
N PRO A 228 -11.72 -10.26 -11.37
CA PRO A 228 -12.18 -10.85 -10.12
C PRO A 228 -12.00 -9.94 -8.89
N ILE A 229 -11.03 -9.02 -8.90
CA ILE A 229 -10.85 -8.02 -7.83
C ILE A 229 -12.05 -7.07 -7.83
N LEU A 230 -12.34 -6.41 -8.96
CA LEU A 230 -13.44 -5.46 -9.06
C LEU A 230 -14.81 -6.11 -8.85
N ASN A 231 -15.02 -7.33 -9.34
CA ASN A 231 -16.28 -8.05 -9.09
C ASN A 231 -16.51 -8.33 -7.60
N ASN A 232 -15.47 -8.68 -6.81
CA ASN A 232 -15.64 -8.86 -5.37
C ASN A 232 -15.71 -7.53 -4.59
N MET A 233 -15.09 -6.45 -5.09
CA MET A 233 -15.33 -5.09 -4.59
C MET A 233 -16.79 -4.65 -4.82
N ILE A 234 -17.40 -4.97 -5.96
CA ILE A 234 -18.82 -4.72 -6.24
C ILE A 234 -19.71 -5.58 -5.33
N ARG A 235 -19.45 -6.90 -5.23
CA ARG A 235 -20.15 -7.78 -4.29
C ARG A 235 -20.06 -7.31 -2.84
N SER A 236 -19.00 -6.61 -2.46
CA SER A 236 -18.84 -6.06 -1.10
C SER A 236 -19.93 -5.02 -0.73
N PHE A 237 -20.58 -4.39 -1.72
CA PHE A 237 -21.76 -3.52 -1.49
C PHE A 237 -23.07 -4.31 -1.40
N GLU A 238 -23.17 -5.45 -2.09
CA GLU A 238 -24.40 -6.24 -2.24
C GLU A 238 -24.53 -7.34 -1.17
N GLN A 239 -23.40 -7.86 -0.71
CA GLN A 239 -23.27 -9.04 0.15
C GLN A 239 -22.11 -8.88 1.16
N PRO A 240 -22.10 -7.83 2.02
CA PRO A 240 -20.97 -7.52 2.90
C PRO A 240 -20.63 -8.58 3.97
N GLU A 241 -21.58 -9.48 4.28
CA GLU A 241 -21.42 -10.56 5.26
C GLU A 241 -21.12 -11.94 4.61
N ASP A 242 -20.95 -12.01 3.29
CA ASP A 242 -20.72 -13.26 2.56
C ASP A 242 -19.32 -13.84 2.82
N GLU A 243 -19.25 -15.15 3.11
CA GLU A 243 -17.99 -15.81 3.47
C GLU A 243 -16.92 -15.75 2.36
N ASP A 244 -17.32 -15.73 1.08
CA ASP A 244 -16.37 -15.63 -0.04
C ASP A 244 -15.90 -14.18 -0.24
N VAL A 245 -16.72 -13.18 0.07
CA VAL A 245 -16.31 -11.76 0.15
C VAL A 245 -15.33 -11.53 1.31
N VAL A 246 -15.62 -12.09 2.49
CA VAL A 246 -14.70 -12.02 3.64
C VAL A 246 -13.38 -12.77 3.36
N ARG A 247 -13.44 -13.92 2.66
CA ARG A 247 -12.23 -14.65 2.23
C ARG A 247 -11.43 -13.88 1.17
N PHE A 248 -12.10 -13.20 0.24
CA PHE A 248 -11.46 -12.32 -0.75
C PHE A 248 -10.63 -11.22 -0.06
N TRP A 249 -11.19 -10.49 0.91
CA TRP A 249 -10.44 -9.46 1.63
C TRP A 249 -9.28 -10.05 2.48
N ASN A 250 -9.47 -11.25 3.05
CA ASN A 250 -8.40 -12.01 3.71
C ASN A 250 -7.34 -12.61 2.75
N THR A 251 -7.35 -12.28 1.45
CA THR A 251 -6.29 -12.65 0.49
C THR A 251 -5.67 -11.44 -0.24
N ILE A 252 -5.86 -10.22 0.30
CA ILE A 252 -5.36 -8.97 -0.30
C ILE A 252 -3.85 -8.96 -0.49
N ALA A 253 -3.10 -9.24 0.58
CA ALA A 253 -1.65 -9.22 0.64
C ALA A 253 -1.21 -10.33 1.59
N THR A 254 0.01 -10.83 1.46
CA THR A 254 0.65 -11.67 2.49
C THR A 254 2.15 -11.40 2.43
N HIS A 255 2.76 -11.03 3.56
CA HIS A 255 4.21 -10.93 3.67
C HIS A 255 4.84 -12.31 3.90
N ASN A 256 5.84 -12.67 3.09
CA ASN A 256 6.52 -13.96 3.15
C ASN A 256 8.00 -13.69 3.48
N PRO A 257 8.42 -13.81 4.76
CA PRO A 257 9.78 -13.55 5.15
C PRO A 257 10.73 -14.67 4.69
N MET A 258 11.93 -14.29 4.24
CA MET A 258 12.97 -15.17 3.75
C MET A 258 14.12 -15.26 4.75
N SER A 259 14.61 -16.48 5.02
CA SER A 259 15.79 -16.68 5.86
C SER A 259 17.10 -16.24 5.19
N SER A 260 17.06 -15.88 3.90
CA SER A 260 18.16 -15.31 3.11
C SER A 260 17.61 -14.76 1.79
N GLY A 261 18.01 -13.54 1.40
CA GLY A 261 17.45 -12.79 0.26
C GLY A 261 16.35 -11.80 0.69
N THR A 262 15.73 -11.09 -0.26
CA THR A 262 14.61 -10.20 0.05
C THR A 262 13.34 -10.99 0.36
N ASP A 263 12.60 -10.53 1.37
CA ASP A 263 11.20 -10.89 1.61
C ASP A 263 10.31 -10.53 0.41
N TYR A 264 9.12 -11.14 0.32
CA TYR A 264 8.20 -10.90 -0.80
C TYR A 264 6.71 -10.94 -0.42
N TYR A 265 5.92 -10.21 -1.21
CA TYR A 265 4.46 -10.19 -1.13
C TYR A 265 3.81 -11.17 -2.12
N THR A 266 2.76 -11.81 -1.63
CA THR A 266 1.72 -12.53 -2.40
C THR A 266 0.34 -11.94 -2.06
N GLY A 267 -0.77 -12.56 -2.50
CA GLY A 267 -2.11 -11.98 -2.46
C GLY A 267 -2.48 -11.21 -3.73
N TRP A 268 -3.74 -10.79 -3.86
CA TRP A 268 -4.25 -10.17 -5.10
C TRP A 268 -3.80 -8.72 -5.33
N ILE A 269 -3.32 -8.01 -4.31
CA ILE A 269 -2.75 -6.64 -4.44
C ILE A 269 -1.56 -6.61 -5.41
N THR A 270 -0.87 -7.74 -5.56
CA THR A 270 0.26 -7.88 -6.50
C THR A 270 -0.13 -7.71 -7.97
N ALA A 271 -1.43 -7.76 -8.32
CA ALA A 271 -1.90 -7.33 -9.65
C ALA A 271 -1.52 -5.88 -9.96
N PHE A 272 -1.59 -4.98 -8.97
CA PHE A 272 -1.20 -3.57 -9.09
C PHE A 272 0.32 -3.36 -9.12
N CYS A 273 1.08 -4.46 -9.19
CA CYS A 273 2.52 -4.53 -9.38
C CYS A 273 2.89 -5.46 -10.55
N PHE A 274 1.98 -5.71 -11.50
CA PHE A 274 2.19 -6.64 -12.62
C PHE A 274 3.38 -6.24 -13.51
N TRP A 275 3.54 -4.96 -13.84
CA TRP A 275 4.74 -4.43 -14.48
C TRP A 275 5.64 -3.72 -13.46
N ASP A 276 6.94 -3.81 -13.67
CA ASP A 276 7.90 -2.89 -13.03
C ASP A 276 7.95 -1.52 -13.74
N GLU A 277 8.76 -0.59 -13.21
CA GLU A 277 8.89 0.78 -13.75
C GLU A 277 9.55 0.84 -15.14
N GLN A 278 10.14 -0.27 -15.61
CA GLN A 278 10.64 -0.44 -16.97
C GLN A 278 9.59 -1.14 -17.88
N GLY A 279 8.36 -1.29 -17.41
CA GLY A 279 7.25 -1.90 -18.15
C GLY A 279 7.39 -3.41 -18.39
N ARG A 280 8.26 -4.11 -17.65
CA ARG A 280 8.47 -5.56 -17.81
C ARG A 280 7.47 -6.32 -16.95
N ALA A 281 6.71 -7.23 -17.57
CA ALA A 281 5.74 -8.06 -16.86
C ALA A 281 6.41 -9.05 -15.89
N LYS A 282 5.96 -9.08 -14.63
CA LYS A 282 6.41 -10.00 -13.61
C LYS A 282 5.79 -11.39 -13.82
N TYR A 283 6.59 -12.43 -13.63
CA TYR A 283 6.15 -13.82 -13.81
C TYR A 283 5.06 -14.23 -12.82
N ARG A 284 4.00 -14.88 -13.33
CA ARG A 284 2.85 -15.38 -12.55
C ARG A 284 3.14 -16.82 -12.07
N SER A 285 3.61 -16.98 -10.82
CA SER A 285 3.94 -18.29 -10.25
C SER A 285 2.69 -19.05 -9.81
N SER A 286 2.63 -20.37 -10.02
CA SER A 286 1.42 -21.19 -9.84
C SER A 286 1.02 -21.49 -8.38
N GLY A 287 1.26 -20.55 -7.45
CA GLY A 287 0.93 -20.65 -6.03
C GLY A 287 0.07 -19.49 -5.49
N ASN A 288 0.03 -18.33 -6.16
CA ASN A 288 -0.76 -17.18 -5.74
C ASN A 288 -2.02 -17.07 -6.62
N THR A 289 -3.19 -17.54 -6.15
CA THR A 289 -4.40 -17.64 -6.98
C THR A 289 -5.69 -17.18 -6.29
N LEU A 290 -6.51 -16.43 -7.02
CA LEU A 290 -7.87 -16.02 -6.63
C LEU A 290 -8.82 -16.28 -7.80
N GLY A 291 -9.91 -17.02 -7.57
CA GLY A 291 -10.91 -17.32 -8.61
C GLY A 291 -10.38 -18.15 -9.80
N GLY A 292 -9.25 -18.86 -9.62
CA GLY A 292 -8.55 -19.57 -10.69
C GLY A 292 -7.58 -18.70 -11.50
N VAL A 293 -7.56 -17.38 -11.30
CA VAL A 293 -6.57 -16.47 -11.90
C VAL A 293 -5.29 -16.48 -11.06
N ILE A 294 -4.14 -16.49 -11.72
CA ILE A 294 -2.81 -16.48 -11.10
C ILE A 294 -2.30 -15.04 -11.00
N TYR A 295 -1.65 -14.70 -9.88
CA TYR A 295 -1.13 -13.38 -9.56
C TYR A 295 0.40 -13.39 -9.43
N PRO A 296 1.09 -12.24 -9.59
CA PRO A 296 2.53 -12.16 -9.41
C PRO A 296 3.01 -12.52 -8.01
N THR A 297 4.32 -12.68 -7.88
CA THR A 297 5.04 -12.70 -6.60
C THR A 297 6.02 -11.52 -6.64
N VAL A 298 6.02 -10.66 -5.62
CA VAL A 298 6.67 -9.34 -5.69
C VAL A 298 7.62 -9.17 -4.49
N ALA A 299 8.93 -9.16 -4.72
CA ALA A 299 9.89 -8.83 -3.66
C ALA A 299 9.60 -7.43 -3.09
N VAL A 300 9.83 -7.26 -1.77
CA VAL A 300 9.57 -5.99 -1.04
C VAL A 300 10.28 -4.82 -1.71
N ASP A 301 11.51 -5.02 -2.18
CA ASP A 301 12.35 -4.05 -2.88
C ASP A 301 12.06 -3.89 -4.38
N LYS A 302 10.98 -4.52 -4.87
CA LYS A 302 10.54 -4.54 -6.28
C LYS A 302 9.03 -4.27 -6.46
N VAL A 303 8.39 -3.72 -5.43
CA VAL A 303 7.12 -2.99 -5.56
C VAL A 303 7.40 -1.68 -6.31
N PRO A 304 6.79 -1.44 -7.49
CA PRO A 304 7.03 -0.22 -8.27
C PRO A 304 6.37 1.01 -7.62
N VAL A 305 6.84 2.22 -7.94
CA VAL A 305 6.18 3.46 -7.50
C VAL A 305 4.70 3.51 -7.90
N GLY A 306 3.88 4.15 -7.07
CA GLY A 306 2.44 4.33 -7.26
C GLY A 306 2.08 5.59 -8.05
N PHE A 307 3.03 6.16 -8.81
CA PHE A 307 2.88 7.45 -9.47
C PHE A 307 3.66 7.59 -10.78
N ALA A 308 3.19 8.48 -11.65
CA ALA A 308 3.84 8.84 -12.90
C ALA A 308 4.64 10.14 -12.76
N ARG A 309 5.68 10.29 -13.60
CA ARG A 309 6.55 11.47 -13.72
C ARG A 309 6.48 11.98 -15.16
N VAL A 310 6.35 13.30 -15.35
CA VAL A 310 6.27 13.94 -16.67
C VAL A 310 7.21 15.15 -16.73
N PRO A 311 8.23 15.18 -17.61
CA PRO A 311 9.05 16.35 -17.82
C PRO A 311 8.27 17.43 -18.58
N VAL A 312 8.28 18.65 -18.07
CA VAL A 312 7.54 19.80 -18.59
C VAL A 312 8.43 21.05 -18.68
N LYS A 313 8.14 21.92 -19.64
CA LYS A 313 8.82 23.20 -19.82
C LYS A 313 7.81 24.32 -19.66
N ILE A 314 8.03 25.19 -18.66
CA ILE A 314 7.13 26.29 -18.33
C ILE A 314 7.73 27.57 -18.93
N ASP A 315 7.00 28.23 -19.83
CA ASP A 315 7.37 29.55 -20.31
C ASP A 315 6.87 30.62 -19.33
N ASN A 316 7.79 31.20 -18.56
CA ASN A 316 7.55 32.31 -17.67
C ASN A 316 8.06 33.62 -18.31
N TYR A 317 7.23 34.20 -19.18
CA TYR A 317 7.49 35.46 -19.90
C TYR A 317 8.80 35.47 -20.71
N GLY A 318 9.07 34.40 -21.46
CA GLY A 318 10.28 34.18 -22.25
C GLY A 318 11.40 33.46 -21.49
N THR A 319 11.24 33.22 -20.18
CA THR A 319 12.16 32.39 -19.39
C THR A 319 11.64 30.95 -19.36
N ILE A 320 12.31 30.03 -20.06
CA ILE A 320 11.95 28.61 -20.03
C ILE A 320 12.50 27.97 -18.76
N ILE A 321 11.58 27.58 -17.87
CA ILE A 321 11.87 26.81 -16.67
C ILE A 321 11.73 25.32 -17.00
N SER A 322 12.81 24.55 -16.81
CA SER A 322 12.76 23.09 -16.82
C SER A 322 12.13 22.57 -15.54
N SER A 323 11.17 21.65 -15.64
CA SER A 323 10.43 21.15 -14.49
C SER A 323 9.96 19.72 -14.69
N ASN A 324 9.62 19.05 -13.59
CA ASN A 324 8.95 17.76 -13.59
C ASN A 324 7.62 17.90 -12.86
N MET A 325 6.57 17.29 -13.40
CA MET A 325 5.30 17.09 -12.73
C MET A 325 5.18 15.62 -12.30
N VAL A 326 4.75 15.39 -11.07
CA VAL A 326 4.61 14.06 -10.45
C VAL A 326 3.17 13.91 -9.96
N ALA A 327 2.50 12.80 -10.27
CA ALA A 327 1.11 12.56 -9.86
C ALA A 327 0.81 11.07 -9.69
N GLY A 328 0.09 10.72 -8.62
CA GLY A 328 -0.34 9.35 -8.31
C GLY A 328 -0.64 9.14 -6.83
N SER A 329 -0.42 7.93 -6.32
CA SER A 329 -0.60 7.55 -4.91
C SER A 329 0.72 7.73 -4.14
N LEU A 330 0.82 8.85 -3.41
CA LEU A 330 2.07 9.39 -2.86
C LEU A 330 2.20 9.21 -1.32
N GLY A 331 1.22 8.61 -0.66
CA GLY A 331 1.24 8.50 0.80
C GLY A 331 0.12 7.68 1.41
N VAL A 332 0.13 7.63 2.74
CA VAL A 332 -0.86 6.99 3.59
C VAL A 332 -1.41 8.05 4.54
N LYS A 333 -2.70 8.36 4.45
CA LYS A 333 -3.41 9.19 5.44
C LYS A 333 -3.94 8.29 6.55
N ALA A 334 -3.51 8.52 7.78
CA ALA A 334 -4.08 7.91 8.97
C ALA A 334 -5.13 8.82 9.61
N MET A 335 -6.14 8.23 10.25
CA MET A 335 -7.23 8.92 10.92
C MET A 335 -7.87 8.05 12.01
N THR A 336 -8.61 8.66 12.93
CA THR A 336 -9.45 7.92 13.89
C THR A 336 -10.76 7.46 13.25
N MET A 337 -11.42 6.47 13.85
CA MET A 337 -12.76 6.01 13.41
C MET A 337 -13.80 7.15 13.40
N ASN A 338 -13.69 8.12 14.30
CA ASN A 338 -14.58 9.28 14.33
C ASN A 338 -14.29 10.30 13.21
N GLN A 339 -13.02 10.55 12.89
CA GLN A 339 -12.65 11.33 11.70
C GLN A 339 -13.12 10.66 10.41
N GLN A 340 -13.02 9.33 10.33
CA GLN A 340 -13.48 8.52 9.19
C GLN A 340 -15.00 8.66 8.98
N ARG A 341 -15.80 8.52 10.05
CA ARG A 341 -17.27 8.71 10.03
C ARG A 341 -17.67 10.10 9.56
N LEU A 342 -17.10 11.15 10.16
CA LEU A 342 -17.39 12.54 9.78
C LEU A 342 -17.08 12.84 8.30
N ALA A 343 -16.03 12.23 7.74
CA ALA A 343 -15.72 12.35 6.32
C ALA A 343 -16.76 11.66 5.42
N MET A 344 -17.36 10.55 5.86
CA MET A 344 -18.45 9.89 5.13
C MET A 344 -19.72 10.75 5.15
N ASP A 345 -20.13 11.23 6.32
CA ASP A 345 -21.33 12.07 6.50
C ASP A 345 -21.25 13.34 5.63
N MET A 346 -20.11 14.03 5.66
CA MET A 346 -19.84 15.23 4.84
C MET A 346 -19.77 14.95 3.34
N SER A 347 -19.42 13.72 2.94
CA SER A 347 -19.37 13.32 1.52
C SER A 347 -20.71 12.81 0.96
N SER A 348 -21.69 12.56 1.82
CA SER A 348 -23.06 12.13 1.46
C SER A 348 -23.85 13.19 0.68
N PRO A 349 -24.94 12.84 -0.03
CA PRO A 349 -25.81 13.82 -0.69
C PRO A 349 -26.43 14.84 0.27
N GLU A 350 -26.74 14.40 1.50
CA GLU A 350 -27.39 15.21 2.53
C GLU A 350 -26.39 16.20 3.17
N GLY A 351 -25.18 15.75 3.49
CA GLY A 351 -24.08 16.61 3.94
C GLY A 351 -23.70 17.68 2.91
N ARG A 352 -23.60 17.30 1.62
CA ARG A 352 -23.39 18.26 0.52
C ARG A 352 -24.49 19.31 0.41
N SER A 353 -25.74 18.95 0.72
CA SER A 353 -26.87 19.88 0.74
C SER A 353 -26.78 20.89 1.90
N ALA A 354 -26.44 20.42 3.11
CA ALA A 354 -26.27 21.29 4.28
C ALA A 354 -25.19 22.37 4.09
N ILE A 355 -24.11 22.04 3.37
CA ILE A 355 -23.06 22.99 2.97
C ILE A 355 -23.63 24.08 2.03
N GLN A 356 -24.53 23.73 1.10
CA GLN A 356 -25.15 24.71 0.19
C GLN A 356 -26.22 25.57 0.87
N THR A 357 -26.96 25.06 1.85
CA THR A 357 -28.01 25.82 2.56
C THR A 357 -27.49 26.63 3.75
N ASN A 358 -26.17 26.59 4.01
CA ASN A 358 -25.50 27.32 5.09
C ASN A 358 -26.13 27.07 6.48
N THR A 359 -26.77 25.90 6.64
CA THR A 359 -27.62 25.59 7.79
C THR A 359 -26.81 24.82 8.83
N VAL A 360 -26.05 25.56 9.64
CA VAL A 360 -25.27 24.99 10.75
C VAL A 360 -26.23 24.46 11.82
N VAL A 361 -26.58 23.18 11.72
CA VAL A 361 -27.17 22.43 12.82
C VAL A 361 -26.05 22.16 13.82
N SER A 362 -26.05 22.89 14.94
CA SER A 362 -25.11 22.65 16.04
C SER A 362 -25.24 21.20 16.53
N PRO A 363 -24.13 20.48 16.77
CA PRO A 363 -24.19 19.19 17.45
C PRO A 363 -24.82 19.36 18.84
N GLU A 364 -25.86 18.59 19.15
CA GLU A 364 -26.37 18.52 20.51
C GLU A 364 -25.30 17.89 21.42
N GLN A 365 -25.08 18.48 22.59
CA GLN A 365 -24.02 18.05 23.52
C GLN A 365 -24.43 16.78 24.28
N GLY A 366 -24.40 15.65 23.59
CA GLY A 366 -24.33 14.33 24.21
C GLY A 366 -22.88 14.01 24.58
N GLU A 367 -22.54 14.12 25.87
CA GLU A 367 -21.25 13.61 26.39
C GLU A 367 -21.28 12.07 26.42
N SER A 368 -21.05 11.43 25.26
CA SER A 368 -20.67 10.02 25.23
C SER A 368 -19.21 9.89 25.66
N GLU A 369 -18.93 9.06 26.67
CA GLU A 369 -17.57 8.76 27.11
C GLU A 369 -16.74 8.24 25.93
N VAL A 370 -15.79 9.06 25.45
CA VAL A 370 -14.91 8.70 24.33
C VAL A 370 -14.01 7.55 24.78
N SER A 371 -14.14 6.39 24.15
CA SER A 371 -13.29 5.25 24.48
C SER A 371 -11.83 5.59 24.15
N SER A 372 -10.86 5.08 24.93
CA SER A 372 -9.44 5.35 24.65
C SER A 372 -8.98 4.80 23.29
N SER A 373 -9.73 3.87 22.70
CA SER A 373 -9.57 3.38 21.33
C SER A 373 -10.03 4.37 20.24
N ASP A 374 -10.98 5.27 20.51
CA ASP A 374 -11.50 6.23 19.52
C ASP A 374 -10.54 7.41 19.27
N SER A 375 -9.52 7.59 20.12
CA SER A 375 -8.44 8.57 19.93
C SER A 375 -7.25 8.05 19.12
N GLU A 376 -7.17 6.73 18.86
CA GLU A 376 -6.05 6.16 18.12
C GLU A 376 -6.26 6.22 16.59
N LEU A 377 -5.16 6.42 15.86
CA LEU A 377 -5.14 6.49 14.39
C LEU A 377 -5.16 5.08 13.78
N THR A 378 -6.24 4.35 14.00
CA THR A 378 -6.41 2.94 13.61
C THR A 378 -6.91 2.74 12.17
N VAL A 379 -7.35 3.81 11.50
CA VAL A 379 -7.78 3.78 10.09
C VAL A 379 -6.69 4.36 9.20
N ILE A 380 -6.37 3.68 8.10
CA ILE A 380 -5.50 4.20 7.04
C ILE A 380 -6.18 4.20 5.68
N GLN A 381 -5.80 5.17 4.85
CA GLN A 381 -6.31 5.38 3.50
C GLN A 381 -5.15 5.76 2.55
N PRO A 382 -5.09 5.23 1.32
CA PRO A 382 -4.19 5.73 0.29
C PRO A 382 -4.41 7.23 0.03
N LEU A 383 -3.33 8.02 0.04
CA LEU A 383 -3.37 9.42 -0.35
C LEU A 383 -2.85 9.60 -1.78
N SER A 384 -3.77 9.98 -2.67
CA SER A 384 -3.45 10.38 -4.03
C SER A 384 -3.27 11.91 -4.13
N GLY A 385 -2.26 12.36 -4.88
CA GLY A 385 -1.89 13.78 -5.00
C GLY A 385 -0.96 14.08 -6.19
N TRP A 386 -0.60 15.36 -6.35
CA TRP A 386 0.33 15.82 -7.39
C TRP A 386 1.20 16.98 -6.92
N LEU A 387 2.39 17.11 -7.52
CA LEU A 387 3.29 18.25 -7.36
C LEU A 387 4.04 18.55 -8.66
N ILE A 388 4.50 19.79 -8.83
CA ILE A 388 5.34 20.23 -9.94
C ILE A 388 6.52 21.03 -9.38
N TYR A 389 7.74 20.73 -9.83
CA TYR A 389 8.97 21.28 -9.27
C TYR A 389 9.99 21.67 -10.34
N GLU A 390 10.78 22.70 -10.06
CA GLU A 390 11.87 23.19 -10.90
C GLU A 390 13.08 22.27 -10.77
N CYS A 391 13.55 21.76 -11.92
CA CYS A 391 14.67 20.84 -11.97
C CYS A 391 16.01 21.58 -11.99
N GLU A 392 17.03 20.98 -11.41
CA GLU A 392 18.41 21.46 -11.52
C GLU A 392 18.86 21.53 -12.99
N ASP A 393 19.55 22.61 -13.34
CA ASP A 393 19.95 22.92 -14.71
C ASP A 393 21.10 22.03 -15.21
N GLU A 394 21.18 21.82 -16.53
CA GLU A 394 22.11 20.85 -17.14
C GLU A 394 23.59 21.06 -16.75
N GLN A 395 24.01 22.28 -16.44
CA GLN A 395 25.39 22.56 -16.05
C GLN A 395 25.69 22.07 -14.63
N ASN A 396 24.81 22.37 -13.67
CA ASN A 396 24.94 21.89 -12.29
C ASN A 396 24.77 20.36 -12.20
N SER A 397 23.84 19.79 -12.97
CA SER A 397 23.66 18.34 -13.09
C SER A 397 24.93 17.63 -13.61
N LYS A 398 25.59 18.17 -14.65
CA LYS A 398 26.87 17.64 -15.17
C LYS A 398 28.00 17.79 -14.15
N ALA A 399 28.17 18.97 -13.55
CA ALA A 399 29.21 19.21 -12.54
C ALA A 399 29.07 18.28 -11.32
N ARG A 400 27.83 17.94 -10.93
CA ARG A 400 27.56 16.96 -9.87
C ARG A 400 27.93 15.52 -10.28
N LYS A 401 27.62 15.09 -11.51
CA LYS A 401 28.03 13.77 -12.03
C LYS A 401 29.55 13.66 -12.12
N GLU A 402 30.23 14.66 -12.67
CA GLU A 402 31.70 14.74 -12.74
C GLU A 402 32.36 14.66 -11.35
N ARG A 403 31.76 15.31 -10.33
CA ARG A 403 32.23 15.23 -8.94
C ARG A 403 32.10 13.82 -8.35
N PHE A 404 31.00 13.11 -8.62
CA PHE A 404 30.82 11.73 -8.15
C PHE A 404 31.74 10.74 -8.87
N GLU A 405 31.88 10.83 -10.20
CA GLU A 405 32.86 10.03 -10.94
C GLU A 405 34.29 10.31 -10.47
N GLY A 406 34.61 11.56 -10.15
CA GLY A 406 35.91 11.96 -9.58
C GLY A 406 36.19 11.34 -8.20
N LEU A 407 35.16 11.16 -7.37
CA LEU A 407 35.26 10.48 -6.07
C LEU A 407 35.44 8.96 -6.25
N ALA A 408 34.62 8.31 -7.09
CA ALA A 408 34.74 6.88 -7.36
C ALA A 408 36.10 6.49 -7.97
N ARG A 409 36.66 7.33 -8.86
CA ARG A 409 38.01 7.18 -9.41
C ARG A 409 39.12 7.34 -8.35
N GLN A 410 38.90 8.10 -7.28
CA GLN A 410 39.84 8.17 -6.13
C GLN A 410 39.73 6.94 -5.22
N SER A 411 38.58 6.27 -5.20
CA SER A 411 38.32 5.03 -4.46
C SER A 411 38.74 3.74 -5.19
N PHE A 412 39.43 3.84 -6.33
CA PHE A 412 39.88 2.71 -7.18
C PHE A 412 38.75 1.80 -7.71
N MET A 413 37.54 2.33 -7.87
CA MET A 413 36.39 1.57 -8.39
C MET A 413 36.45 1.46 -9.92
N SER A 414 36.04 0.33 -10.49
CA SER A 414 35.83 0.18 -11.93
C SER A 414 34.66 1.05 -12.43
N GLU A 415 34.49 1.19 -13.74
CA GLU A 415 33.48 2.11 -14.28
C GLU A 415 32.03 1.61 -14.09
N GLU A 416 31.82 0.30 -13.99
CA GLU A 416 30.54 -0.30 -13.55
C GLU A 416 30.32 -0.12 -12.04
N GLU A 417 31.31 -0.47 -11.20
CA GLU A 417 31.24 -0.26 -9.74
C GLU A 417 31.06 1.21 -9.36
N ALA A 418 31.63 2.14 -10.13
CA ALA A 418 31.47 3.59 -9.92
C ALA A 418 30.05 4.06 -10.25
N ASN A 419 29.42 3.48 -11.27
CA ASN A 419 28.04 3.78 -11.63
C ASN A 419 27.06 3.18 -10.61
N GLU A 420 27.34 1.96 -10.12
CA GLU A 420 26.60 1.32 -9.03
C GLU A 420 26.79 2.07 -7.69
N TYR A 421 28.00 2.52 -7.37
CA TYR A 421 28.30 3.35 -6.20
C TYR A 421 27.57 4.70 -6.25
N TYR A 422 27.49 5.34 -7.42
CA TYR A 422 26.75 6.59 -7.61
C TYR A 422 25.25 6.44 -7.34
N ILE A 423 24.68 5.28 -7.71
CA ILE A 423 23.27 4.94 -7.52
C ILE A 423 22.98 4.51 -6.07
N LEU A 424 23.93 3.83 -5.41
CA LEU A 424 23.85 3.48 -3.98
C LEU A 424 23.98 4.69 -3.06
N HIS A 425 25.03 5.50 -3.23
CA HIS A 425 25.42 6.54 -2.27
C HIS A 425 24.72 7.89 -2.54
N GLU A 426 23.69 7.91 -3.39
CA GLU A 426 22.68 8.97 -3.41
C GLU A 426 21.84 8.97 -2.12
N GLU A 427 21.78 7.85 -1.39
CA GLU A 427 21.06 7.74 -0.10
C GLU A 427 21.87 8.27 1.11
N ASP A 428 23.17 7.99 1.20
CA ASP A 428 24.00 8.24 2.41
C ASP A 428 24.66 9.62 2.52
N CYS A 429 24.69 10.44 1.45
CA CYS A 429 25.43 11.71 1.44
C CYS A 429 24.67 12.90 2.07
N ILE A 430 24.27 12.80 3.34
CA ILE A 430 23.66 13.92 4.10
C ILE A 430 24.35 14.14 5.47
N TYR A 431 25.28 15.09 5.51
CA TYR A 431 25.73 15.84 6.69
C TYR A 431 26.09 17.27 6.29
#